data_AF-A0A4Q4MBQ1-F1
#
_entry.id   AF-A0A4Q4MBQ1-F1
#
_cell.length_a   1.000
_cell.length_b   1.000
_cell.length_c   1.000
_cell.angle_alpha   90.00
_cell.angle_beta   90.00
_cell.angle_gamma   90.00
#
_symmetry.space_group_name_H-M   'P 1'
#
loop_
_entity.id
_entity.type
_entity.pdbx_description
1 polymer ?
#
loop_
_entity_poly.entity_id
_entity_poly.type
_entity_poly.pdbx_seq_one_letter_code
_entity_poly.pdbx_strand_id
1 'polypeptide(L)'
;MTPSLPEGANVALWNILCDGPFTIDIAAESGTPQANPIQPQFLKGVTFHAERESEWKGTVVPYIRLLTFTVASTTDTFFIGAMLKALPDIANNILRVDMNGFHWFSGVSGNRKSNPFMILASNLPSLREMSFSLHTSAITDSMWGERQLLELERTRPDKAKERRVRTVAEVVGRYGMAQIFNSRALEHIRLVYIKSEMITPFIVQGTPEVVLANIRKWLVQGFKEHDREVVVELSLAA
;
A
#
# COMPACT_ATOMS: atom_id res chain seq x y z
N MET A 1 24.06 -3.99 -3.84
CA MET A 1 24.44 -5.41 -3.96
C MET A 1 23.84 -5.92 -5.26
N THR A 2 24.64 -6.54 -6.13
CA THR A 2 24.14 -7.15 -7.36
C THR A 2 23.46 -8.48 -7.00
N PRO A 3 22.20 -8.72 -7.42
CA PRO A 3 21.53 -9.99 -7.15
C PRO A 3 22.26 -11.16 -7.79
N SER A 4 22.28 -12.31 -7.11
CA SER A 4 22.82 -13.55 -7.67
C SER A 4 21.98 -14.01 -8.86
N LEU A 5 22.64 -14.46 -9.94
CA LEU A 5 21.99 -15.05 -11.10
C LEU A 5 21.23 -16.33 -10.69
N PRO A 6 19.92 -16.45 -10.96
CA PRO A 6 19.16 -17.68 -10.72
C PRO A 6 19.64 -18.82 -11.61
N GLU A 7 19.52 -20.05 -11.10
CA GLU A 7 19.79 -21.25 -11.89
C GLU A 7 18.84 -21.31 -13.10
N GLY A 8 19.40 -21.55 -14.30
CA GLY A 8 18.63 -21.60 -15.55
C GLY A 8 18.22 -20.24 -16.12
N ALA A 9 18.62 -19.12 -15.52
CA ALA A 9 18.34 -17.79 -16.05
C ALA A 9 19.18 -17.48 -17.31
N ASN A 10 18.59 -16.75 -18.24
CA ASN A 10 19.33 -16.16 -19.35
C ASN A 10 20.21 -15.03 -18.81
N VAL A 11 21.53 -15.21 -18.85
CA VAL A 11 22.52 -14.28 -18.29
C VAL A 11 22.40 -12.88 -18.89
N ALA A 12 22.26 -12.78 -20.22
CA ALA A 12 22.20 -11.49 -20.90
C ALA A 12 20.93 -10.72 -20.51
N LEU A 13 19.79 -11.41 -20.51
CA LEU A 13 18.52 -10.84 -20.10
C LEU A 13 18.51 -10.45 -18.61
N TRP A 14 19.06 -11.29 -17.74
CA TRP A 14 19.19 -11.01 -16.31
C TRP A 14 19.97 -9.72 -16.05
N ASN A 15 21.10 -9.56 -16.74
CA ASN A 15 21.93 -8.35 -16.63
C ASN A 15 21.16 -7.12 -17.12
N ILE A 16 20.43 -7.21 -18.23
CA ILE A 16 19.59 -6.12 -18.73
C ILE A 16 18.53 -5.76 -17.69
N LEU A 17 17.82 -6.73 -17.11
CA LEU A 17 16.76 -6.46 -16.13
C LEU A 17 17.34 -5.85 -14.84
N CYS A 18 18.43 -6.41 -14.32
CA CYS A 18 19.08 -5.94 -13.10
C CYS A 18 19.83 -4.59 -13.26
N ASP A 19 19.99 -4.08 -14.48
CA ASP A 19 20.60 -2.78 -14.76
C ASP A 19 19.64 -1.62 -14.47
N GLY A 20 19.25 -1.42 -13.21
CA GLY A 20 18.26 -0.39 -12.86
C GLY A 20 17.84 -0.40 -11.39
N PRO A 21 16.82 0.42 -11.04
CA PRO A 21 16.30 0.46 -9.68
C PRO A 21 15.49 -0.81 -9.36
N PHE A 22 15.62 -1.31 -8.14
CA PHE A 22 14.77 -2.38 -7.59
C PHE A 22 13.49 -1.86 -6.94
N THR A 23 13.32 -0.54 -6.86
CA THR A 23 12.08 0.10 -6.45
C THR A 23 11.38 0.63 -7.69
N ILE A 24 10.20 0.09 -7.98
CA ILE A 24 9.40 0.48 -9.13
C ILE A 24 8.28 1.41 -8.66
N ASP A 25 8.36 2.67 -9.07
CA ASP A 25 7.32 3.65 -8.82
C ASP A 25 6.22 3.54 -9.89
N ILE A 26 5.02 3.12 -9.48
CA ILE A 26 3.89 2.94 -10.39
C ILE A 26 3.39 4.29 -10.95
N ALA A 27 3.58 5.39 -10.22
CA ALA A 27 3.24 6.71 -10.75
C ALA A 27 4.18 7.07 -11.93
N ALA A 28 5.47 6.74 -11.82
CA ALA A 28 6.42 6.93 -12.90
C ALA A 28 6.10 6.03 -14.11
N GLU A 29 5.75 4.76 -13.88
CA GLU A 29 5.34 3.83 -14.95
C GLU A 29 4.10 4.34 -15.71
N SER A 30 3.06 4.76 -14.97
CA SER A 30 1.78 5.20 -15.52
C SER A 30 1.80 6.61 -16.11
N GLY A 31 2.74 7.46 -15.69
CA GLY A 31 2.88 8.84 -16.15
C GLY A 31 3.60 9.01 -17.49
N THR A 32 4.16 7.94 -18.05
CA THR A 32 4.86 8.03 -19.35
C THR A 32 3.86 8.17 -20.52
N PRO A 33 4.19 8.91 -21.61
CA PRO A 33 3.30 9.04 -22.77
C PRO A 33 2.95 7.71 -23.47
N GLN A 34 3.72 6.66 -23.23
CA GLN A 34 3.56 5.32 -23.80
C GLN A 34 3.26 4.28 -22.70
N ALA A 35 2.72 4.72 -21.55
CA ALA A 35 2.40 3.84 -20.44
C ALA A 35 1.48 2.70 -20.89
N ASN A 36 1.98 1.48 -20.77
CA ASN A 36 1.27 0.28 -21.18
C ASN A 36 1.40 -0.80 -20.10
N PRO A 37 0.31 -1.17 -19.39
CA PRO A 37 0.36 -2.20 -18.36
C PRO A 37 0.79 -3.59 -18.87
N ILE A 38 0.67 -3.84 -20.19
CA ILE A 38 1.11 -5.09 -20.84
C ILE A 38 2.61 -5.05 -21.17
N GLN A 39 3.21 -3.87 -21.21
CA GLN A 39 4.61 -3.65 -21.54
C GLN A 39 5.22 -2.61 -20.58
N PRO A 40 5.25 -2.91 -19.27
CA PRO A 40 5.75 -1.96 -18.30
C PRO A 40 7.24 -1.68 -18.52
N GLN A 41 7.65 -0.45 -18.26
CA GLN A 41 8.98 0.06 -18.59
C GLN A 41 10.07 -0.62 -17.76
N PHE A 42 9.79 -1.01 -16.52
CA PHE A 42 10.74 -1.78 -15.70
C PHE A 42 11.13 -3.15 -16.30
N LEU A 43 10.35 -3.68 -17.27
CA LEU A 43 10.71 -4.87 -18.04
C LEU A 43 11.56 -4.56 -19.28
N LYS A 44 11.85 -3.29 -19.59
CA LYS A 44 12.83 -2.86 -20.61
C LYS A 44 12.59 -3.47 -21.99
N GLY A 45 11.33 -3.49 -22.41
CA GLY A 45 10.91 -4.05 -23.71
C GLY A 45 10.78 -5.57 -23.73
N VAL A 46 11.00 -6.26 -22.61
CA VAL A 46 10.77 -7.70 -22.49
C VAL A 46 9.28 -7.97 -22.43
N THR A 47 8.78 -8.72 -23.41
CA THR A 47 7.38 -9.12 -23.53
C THR A 47 7.24 -10.62 -23.32
N PHE A 48 6.13 -11.03 -22.72
CA PHE A 48 5.80 -12.44 -22.60
C PHE A 48 5.44 -13.03 -23.97
N HIS A 49 6.05 -14.15 -24.31
CA HIS A 49 5.70 -14.99 -25.46
C HIS A 49 5.62 -16.45 -24.99
N ALA A 50 4.56 -17.17 -25.37
CA ALA A 50 4.34 -18.56 -24.95
C ALA A 50 5.51 -19.49 -25.34
N GLU A 51 6.13 -19.24 -26.50
CA GLU A 51 7.30 -19.99 -26.99
C GLU A 51 8.56 -19.79 -26.13
N ARG A 52 8.59 -18.74 -25.29
CA ARG A 52 9.71 -18.40 -24.39
C ARG A 52 9.31 -18.44 -22.93
N GLU A 53 8.32 -19.27 -22.59
CA GLU A 53 7.81 -19.39 -21.22
C GLU A 53 8.92 -19.81 -20.23
N SER A 54 9.85 -20.66 -20.63
CA SER A 54 10.99 -21.06 -19.80
C SER A 54 11.90 -19.88 -19.45
N GLU A 55 12.17 -18.98 -20.40
CA GLU A 55 12.95 -17.76 -20.17
C GLU A 55 12.21 -16.80 -19.24
N TRP A 56 10.89 -16.66 -19.40
CA TRP A 56 10.04 -15.86 -18.51
C TRP A 56 10.09 -16.38 -17.07
N LYS A 57 9.85 -17.68 -16.88
CA LYS A 57 9.85 -18.33 -15.56
C LYS A 57 11.24 -18.40 -14.93
N GLY A 58 12.28 -18.59 -15.74
CA GLY A 58 13.67 -18.72 -15.27
C GLY A 58 14.40 -17.40 -15.05
N THR A 59 13.96 -16.31 -15.70
CA THR A 59 14.68 -15.02 -15.67
C THR A 59 13.81 -13.86 -15.19
N VAL A 60 12.66 -13.63 -15.83
CA VAL A 60 11.81 -12.47 -15.55
C VAL A 60 11.11 -12.59 -14.20
N VAL A 61 10.51 -13.75 -13.91
CA VAL A 61 9.82 -14.01 -12.65
C VAL A 61 10.76 -13.89 -11.44
N PRO A 62 11.97 -14.47 -11.43
CA PRO A 62 12.94 -14.26 -10.36
C PRO A 62 13.35 -12.80 -10.19
N TYR A 63 13.46 -12.02 -11.28
CA TYR A 63 13.74 -10.60 -11.20
C TYR A 63 12.60 -9.83 -10.51
N ILE A 64 11.33 -10.11 -10.86
CA ILE A 64 10.16 -9.48 -10.23
C ILE A 64 10.15 -9.67 -8.71
N ARG A 65 10.57 -10.84 -8.20
CA ARG A 65 10.63 -11.12 -6.76
C ARG A 65 11.62 -10.23 -5.99
N LEU A 66 12.58 -9.63 -6.69
CA LEU A 66 13.54 -8.69 -6.11
C LEU A 66 12.97 -7.28 -5.97
N LEU A 67 11.88 -6.98 -6.68
CA LEU A 67 11.34 -5.63 -6.79
C LEU A 67 10.47 -5.26 -5.59
N THR A 68 10.45 -3.96 -5.28
CA THR A 68 9.47 -3.33 -4.41
C THR A 68 8.63 -2.36 -5.23
N PHE A 69 7.32 -2.59 -5.26
CA PHE A 69 6.40 -1.74 -6.02
C PHE A 69 5.86 -0.63 -5.12
N THR A 70 6.11 0.63 -5.47
CA THR A 70 5.60 1.80 -4.75
C THR A 70 4.28 2.25 -5.36
N VAL A 71 3.25 2.37 -4.53
CA VAL A 71 1.87 2.69 -4.89
C VAL A 71 1.41 3.87 -4.04
N ALA A 72 1.41 5.06 -4.62
CA ALA A 72 1.12 6.31 -3.90
C ALA A 72 -0.32 6.80 -4.12
N SER A 73 -1.04 6.25 -5.10
CA SER A 73 -2.37 6.74 -5.44
C SER A 73 -3.36 5.63 -5.77
N THR A 74 -4.64 5.97 -5.78
CA THR A 74 -5.65 5.03 -6.27
C THR A 74 -5.51 4.77 -7.77
N THR A 75 -5.02 5.74 -8.56
CA THR A 75 -4.73 5.54 -9.98
C THR A 75 -3.66 4.46 -10.16
N ASP A 76 -2.65 4.47 -9.30
CA ASP A 76 -1.57 3.48 -9.29
C ASP A 76 -2.13 2.08 -9.02
N THR A 77 -3.09 1.95 -8.07
CA THR A 77 -3.75 0.65 -7.79
C THR A 77 -4.47 0.10 -9.03
N PHE A 78 -5.03 0.96 -9.88
CA PHE A 78 -5.66 0.53 -11.12
C PHE A 78 -4.64 0.14 -12.20
N PHE A 79 -3.56 0.91 -12.34
CA PHE A 79 -2.50 0.60 -13.30
C PHE A 79 -1.81 -0.73 -12.97
N ILE A 80 -1.37 -0.90 -11.72
CA ILE A 80 -0.77 -2.16 -11.28
C ILE A 80 -1.78 -3.31 -11.38
N GLY A 81 -3.05 -3.08 -11.06
CA GLY A 81 -4.11 -4.08 -11.22
C GLY A 81 -4.31 -4.51 -12.68
N ALA A 82 -4.18 -3.60 -13.64
CA ALA A 82 -4.22 -3.93 -15.07
C ALA A 82 -2.98 -4.74 -15.49
N MET A 83 -1.80 -4.35 -15.01
CA MET A 83 -0.55 -5.07 -15.26
C MET A 83 -0.59 -6.51 -14.75
N LEU A 84 -1.08 -6.70 -13.51
CA LEU A 84 -1.21 -8.03 -12.89
C LEU A 84 -2.16 -8.96 -13.66
N LYS A 85 -3.16 -8.40 -14.36
CA LYS A 85 -4.08 -9.18 -15.21
C LYS A 85 -3.48 -9.50 -16.57
N ALA A 86 -2.67 -8.59 -17.11
CA ALA A 86 -2.10 -8.71 -18.44
C ALA A 86 -0.89 -9.65 -18.49
N LEU A 87 -0.13 -9.73 -17.39
CA LEU A 87 1.15 -10.44 -17.37
C LEU A 87 1.06 -11.75 -16.58
N PRO A 88 1.48 -12.88 -17.16
CA PRO A 88 1.31 -14.19 -16.54
C PRO A 88 2.18 -14.34 -15.30
N ASP A 89 1.58 -14.91 -14.26
CA ASP A 89 2.18 -15.24 -12.97
C ASP A 89 2.78 -14.07 -12.16
N ILE A 90 2.66 -12.81 -12.60
CA ILE A 90 3.28 -11.69 -11.87
C ILE A 90 2.69 -11.53 -10.46
N ALA A 91 1.37 -11.64 -10.29
CA ALA A 91 0.72 -11.49 -8.99
C ALA A 91 1.24 -12.49 -7.94
N ASN A 92 1.60 -13.69 -8.38
CA ASN A 92 2.19 -14.75 -7.54
C ASN A 92 3.66 -14.51 -7.18
N ASN A 93 4.27 -13.44 -7.69
CA ASN A 93 5.71 -13.19 -7.57
C ASN A 93 6.05 -11.79 -7.04
N ILE A 94 5.07 -10.93 -6.80
CA ILE A 94 5.27 -9.69 -6.06
C ILE A 94 5.39 -10.03 -4.57
N LEU A 95 6.58 -9.81 -4.01
CA LEU A 95 6.88 -10.06 -2.61
C LEU A 95 6.80 -8.81 -1.74
N ARG A 96 6.96 -7.61 -2.33
CA ARG A 96 7.09 -6.33 -1.60
C ARG A 96 6.28 -5.23 -2.25
N VAL A 97 5.49 -4.53 -1.44
CA VAL A 97 4.73 -3.34 -1.87
C VAL A 97 4.84 -2.22 -0.83
N ASP A 98 5.16 -1.02 -1.28
CA ASP A 98 5.11 0.20 -0.47
C ASP A 98 3.89 1.05 -0.85
N MET A 99 2.90 1.11 0.03
CA MET A 99 1.68 1.91 -0.13
C MET A 99 1.79 3.25 0.61
N ASN A 100 2.83 4.02 0.30
CA ASN A 100 3.15 5.27 1.02
C ASN A 100 2.07 6.36 0.91
N GLY A 101 1.23 6.30 -0.13
CA GLY A 101 0.10 7.20 -0.32
C GLY A 101 -1.24 6.60 0.09
N PHE A 102 -1.25 5.60 0.98
CA PHE A 102 -2.47 5.00 1.52
C PHE A 102 -3.45 6.05 2.07
N HIS A 103 -4.56 6.27 1.37
CA HIS A 103 -5.59 7.24 1.75
C HIS A 103 -7.01 6.72 1.50
N TRP A 104 -7.97 7.28 2.24
CA TRP A 104 -9.39 6.96 2.11
C TRP A 104 -10.23 8.22 2.36
N PHE A 105 -10.44 8.98 1.29
CA PHE A 105 -11.18 10.23 1.33
C PHE A 105 -12.68 10.00 1.54
N SER A 106 -13.30 10.84 2.37
CA SER A 106 -14.72 10.78 2.73
C SER A 106 -15.66 10.94 1.53
N GLY A 107 -15.27 11.69 0.49
CA GLY A 107 -16.06 11.85 -0.74
C GLY A 107 -16.09 10.61 -1.64
N VAL A 108 -15.25 9.61 -1.36
CA VAL A 108 -15.17 8.35 -2.13
C VAL A 108 -15.73 7.17 -1.35
N SER A 109 -15.67 7.22 0.00
CA SER A 109 -16.11 6.12 0.86
C SER A 109 -17.60 5.83 0.79
N GLY A 110 -18.45 6.81 0.48
CA GLY A 110 -19.89 6.59 0.28
C GLY A 110 -20.21 5.72 -0.95
N ASN A 111 -19.33 5.71 -1.95
CA ASN A 111 -19.53 5.02 -3.22
C ASN A 111 -18.65 3.77 -3.38
N ARG A 112 -17.75 3.48 -2.43
CA ARG A 112 -16.83 2.33 -2.50
C ARG A 112 -16.89 1.51 -1.23
N LYS A 113 -17.22 0.22 -1.37
CA LYS A 113 -17.34 -0.73 -0.26
C LYS A 113 -16.00 -1.09 0.39
N SER A 114 -14.89 -0.94 -0.34
CA SER A 114 -13.58 -1.45 0.06
C SER A 114 -12.44 -0.56 -0.44
N ASN A 115 -11.37 -0.45 0.35
CA ASN A 115 -10.18 0.32 0.01
C ASN A 115 -9.32 -0.36 -1.07
N PRO A 116 -9.09 0.26 -2.26
CA PRO A 116 -8.29 -0.29 -3.35
C PRO A 116 -6.89 -0.74 -2.96
N PHE A 117 -6.25 -0.06 -2.01
CA PHE A 117 -4.94 -0.47 -1.50
C PHE A 117 -5.03 -1.81 -0.75
N MET A 118 -6.05 -1.98 0.10
CA MET A 118 -6.30 -3.24 0.81
C MET A 118 -6.74 -4.36 -0.14
N ILE A 119 -7.55 -4.03 -1.16
CA ILE A 119 -7.92 -4.97 -2.22
C ILE A 119 -6.66 -5.46 -2.95
N LEU A 120 -5.77 -4.53 -3.34
CA LEU A 120 -4.52 -4.87 -4.00
C LEU A 120 -3.68 -5.83 -3.14
N ALA A 121 -3.39 -5.47 -1.88
CA ALA A 121 -2.63 -6.34 -0.97
C ALA A 121 -3.25 -7.74 -0.83
N SER A 122 -4.58 -7.81 -0.69
CA SER A 122 -5.29 -9.09 -0.55
C SER A 122 -5.25 -9.99 -1.79
N ASN A 123 -4.98 -9.40 -2.96
CA ASN A 123 -4.88 -10.10 -4.25
C ASN A 123 -3.44 -10.46 -4.64
N LEU A 124 -2.47 -10.29 -3.74
CA LEU A 124 -1.07 -10.67 -3.95
C LEU A 124 -0.74 -11.88 -3.09
N PRO A 125 -0.84 -13.12 -3.62
CA PRO A 125 -0.76 -14.34 -2.81
C PRO A 125 0.60 -14.54 -2.13
N SER A 126 1.66 -14.02 -2.75
CA SER A 126 3.05 -14.17 -2.30
C SER A 126 3.59 -12.93 -1.60
N LEU A 127 2.75 -11.93 -1.29
CA LEU A 127 3.17 -10.72 -0.60
C LEU A 127 3.73 -11.07 0.78
N ARG A 128 4.99 -10.72 1.02
CA ARG A 128 5.71 -10.98 2.29
C ARG A 128 5.93 -9.73 3.10
N GLU A 129 6.20 -8.62 2.43
CA GLU A 129 6.51 -7.35 3.08
C GLU A 129 5.58 -6.28 2.52
N MET A 130 4.96 -5.50 3.40
CA MET A 130 4.23 -4.31 2.98
C MET A 130 4.43 -3.13 3.90
N SER A 131 4.43 -1.93 3.34
CA SER A 131 4.32 -0.69 4.10
C SER A 131 3.06 0.08 3.73
N PHE A 132 2.49 0.78 4.70
CA PHE A 132 1.44 1.76 4.42
C PHE A 132 1.45 2.89 5.45
N SER A 133 0.99 4.04 5.01
CA SER A 133 0.98 5.26 5.82
C SER A 133 -0.39 5.53 6.42
N LEU A 134 -0.43 5.98 7.67
CA LEU A 134 -1.61 6.63 8.25
C LEU A 134 -1.26 8.07 8.58
N HIS A 135 -1.94 9.00 7.91
CA HIS A 135 -1.86 10.42 8.25
C HIS A 135 -2.69 10.75 9.48
N THR A 136 -2.36 11.83 10.19
CA THR A 136 -3.13 12.28 11.37
C THR A 136 -4.62 12.48 11.07
N SER A 137 -4.96 12.94 9.86
CA SER A 137 -6.36 13.06 9.40
C SER A 137 -7.08 11.71 9.25
N ALA A 138 -6.34 10.63 8.97
CA ALA A 138 -6.90 9.28 8.79
C ALA A 138 -7.44 8.69 10.09
N ILE A 139 -6.82 9.07 11.22
CA ILE A 139 -7.09 8.54 12.55
C ILE A 139 -7.82 9.54 13.46
N THR A 140 -8.30 10.64 12.89
CA THR A 140 -9.10 11.65 13.60
C THR A 140 -10.41 11.92 12.88
N ASP A 141 -11.37 12.50 13.58
CA ASP A 141 -12.63 12.98 13.04
C ASP A 141 -12.98 14.36 13.58
N SER A 142 -13.91 15.04 12.91
CA SER A 142 -14.53 16.25 13.47
C SER A 142 -15.13 15.96 14.85
N MET A 143 -14.97 16.87 15.81
CA MET A 143 -15.72 16.85 17.07
C MET A 143 -17.21 17.07 16.84
N TRP A 144 -17.56 17.75 15.74
CA TRP A 144 -18.89 18.28 15.50
C TRP A 144 -19.56 17.57 14.33
N GLY A 145 -20.86 17.33 14.46
CA GLY A 145 -21.69 16.93 13.32
C GLY A 145 -21.81 18.07 12.31
N GLU A 146 -22.12 17.73 11.05
CA GLU A 146 -22.12 18.67 9.90
C GLU A 146 -22.91 19.96 10.16
N ARG A 147 -24.12 19.87 10.71
CA ARG A 147 -24.95 21.04 11.01
C ARG A 147 -24.31 21.97 12.05
N GLN A 148 -23.73 21.42 13.11
CA GLN A 148 -23.04 22.20 14.14
C GLN A 148 -21.73 22.78 13.63
N LEU A 149 -21.02 22.02 12.78
CA LEU A 149 -19.79 22.48 12.14
C LEU A 149 -20.06 23.75 11.31
N LEU A 150 -21.09 23.76 10.46
CA LEU A 150 -21.45 24.92 9.63
C LEU A 150 -21.80 26.16 10.47
N GLU A 151 -22.42 25.98 11.63
CA GLU A 151 -22.73 27.07 12.55
C GLU A 151 -21.46 27.60 13.24
N LEU A 152 -20.58 26.69 13.66
CA LEU A 152 -19.29 27.02 14.26
C LEU A 152 -18.35 27.68 13.25
N GLU A 153 -18.34 27.29 11.98
CA GLU A 153 -17.51 27.94 10.96
C GLU A 153 -17.86 29.42 10.79
N ARG A 154 -19.14 29.79 10.98
CA ARG A 154 -19.61 31.18 10.90
C ARG A 154 -19.31 32.00 12.16
N THR A 155 -19.36 31.37 13.33
CA THR A 155 -19.35 32.08 14.61
C THR A 155 -18.03 31.92 15.38
N ARG A 156 -17.37 30.78 15.25
CA ARG A 156 -16.19 30.34 16.00
C ARG A 156 -15.31 29.39 15.16
N PRO A 157 -14.66 29.88 14.10
CA PRO A 157 -13.95 29.03 13.12
C PRO A 157 -12.82 28.19 13.73
N ASP A 158 -12.18 28.63 14.81
CA ASP A 158 -11.15 27.83 15.47
C ASP A 158 -11.73 26.62 16.20
N LYS A 159 -12.93 26.75 16.78
CA LYS A 159 -13.64 25.61 17.37
C LYS A 159 -14.11 24.62 16.33
N ALA A 160 -14.53 25.11 15.15
CA ALA A 160 -14.95 24.24 14.06
C ALA A 160 -13.84 23.25 13.63
N LYS A 161 -12.57 23.61 13.84
CA LYS A 161 -11.42 22.74 13.51
C LYS A 161 -11.17 21.63 14.53
N GLU A 162 -11.77 21.69 15.72
CA GLU A 162 -11.53 20.71 16.79
C GLU A 162 -11.82 19.27 16.33
N ARG A 163 -10.91 18.35 16.71
CA ARG A 163 -10.95 16.94 16.31
C ARG A 163 -10.85 16.01 17.50
N ARG A 164 -11.51 14.86 17.38
CA ARG A 164 -11.28 13.69 18.23
C ARG A 164 -10.47 12.64 17.51
N VAL A 165 -9.68 11.90 18.27
CA VAL A 165 -9.04 10.68 17.81
C VAL A 165 -10.10 9.57 17.68
N ARG A 166 -10.06 8.84 16.56
CA ARG A 166 -10.92 7.67 16.29
C ARG A 166 -10.45 6.47 17.10
N THR A 167 -11.37 5.60 17.49
CA THR A 167 -11.05 4.29 18.03
C THR A 167 -10.40 3.39 16.97
N VAL A 168 -9.70 2.33 17.41
CA VAL A 168 -9.11 1.33 16.51
C VAL A 168 -10.16 0.72 15.59
N ALA A 169 -11.34 0.37 16.13
CA ALA A 169 -12.44 -0.20 15.37
C ALA A 169 -12.95 0.76 14.27
N GLU A 170 -13.10 2.06 14.58
CA GLU A 170 -13.48 3.07 13.59
C GLU A 170 -12.43 3.20 12.47
N VAL A 171 -11.13 3.15 12.80
CA VAL A 171 -10.06 3.23 11.78
C VAL A 171 -10.01 1.96 10.92
N VAL A 172 -9.92 0.79 11.55
CA VAL A 172 -9.85 -0.50 10.86
C VAL A 172 -11.07 -0.70 9.96
N GLY A 173 -12.27 -0.39 10.47
CA GLY A 173 -13.52 -0.50 9.72
C GLY A 173 -13.58 0.48 8.55
N ARG A 174 -13.24 1.76 8.78
CA ARG A 174 -13.24 2.79 7.73
C ARG A 174 -12.33 2.42 6.55
N TYR A 175 -11.15 1.88 6.84
CA TYR A 175 -10.15 1.55 5.82
C TYR A 175 -10.26 0.11 5.31
N GLY A 176 -11.19 -0.70 5.84
CA GLY A 176 -11.35 -2.10 5.47
C GLY A 176 -10.10 -2.93 5.72
N MET A 177 -9.32 -2.60 6.76
CA MET A 177 -7.99 -3.17 7.02
C MET A 177 -8.02 -4.67 7.28
N ALA A 178 -9.15 -5.23 7.71
CA ALA A 178 -9.29 -6.68 7.94
C ALA A 178 -8.98 -7.54 6.69
N GLN A 179 -9.08 -6.96 5.48
CA GLN A 179 -8.71 -7.65 4.24
C GLN A 179 -7.23 -8.05 4.18
N ILE A 180 -6.35 -7.38 4.94
CA ILE A 180 -4.92 -7.73 5.02
C ILE A 180 -4.69 -9.16 5.49
N PHE A 181 -5.61 -9.72 6.29
CA PHE A 181 -5.50 -11.08 6.79
C PHE A 181 -5.63 -12.13 5.67
N ASN A 182 -6.12 -11.76 4.49
CA ASN A 182 -6.15 -12.64 3.32
C ASN A 182 -4.77 -12.86 2.68
N SER A 183 -3.80 -11.97 2.94
CA SER A 183 -2.42 -12.11 2.47
C SER A 183 -1.71 -13.19 3.29
N ARG A 184 -1.74 -14.43 2.80
CA ARG A 184 -1.29 -15.62 3.56
C ARG A 184 0.21 -15.67 3.80
N ALA A 185 1.00 -15.16 2.87
CA ALA A 185 2.47 -15.15 2.95
C ALA A 185 3.05 -13.93 3.67
N LEU A 186 2.20 -13.06 4.26
CA LEU A 186 2.67 -11.81 4.82
C LEU A 186 3.43 -12.04 6.13
N GLU A 187 4.68 -11.59 6.16
CA GLU A 187 5.64 -11.78 7.24
C GLU A 187 5.97 -10.44 7.94
N HIS A 188 5.97 -9.33 7.19
CA HIS A 188 6.35 -8.01 7.68
C HIS A 188 5.38 -6.92 7.26
N ILE A 189 4.97 -6.09 8.23
CA ILE A 189 4.16 -4.89 8.00
C ILE A 189 4.87 -3.69 8.62
N ARG A 190 5.13 -2.67 7.82
CA ARG A 190 5.59 -1.37 8.30
C ARG A 190 4.45 -0.36 8.25
N LEU A 191 3.98 0.03 9.43
CA LEU A 191 3.02 1.12 9.61
C LEU A 191 3.79 2.44 9.78
N VAL A 192 3.59 3.37 8.86
CA VAL A 192 4.21 4.71 8.91
C VAL A 192 3.18 5.73 9.39
N TYR A 193 3.49 6.45 10.47
CA TYR A 193 2.65 7.55 10.93
C TYR A 193 3.12 8.87 10.33
N ILE A 194 2.23 9.55 9.60
CA ILE A 194 2.48 10.92 9.13
C ILE A 194 1.81 11.89 10.10
N LYS A 195 2.62 12.47 10.98
CA LYS A 195 2.17 13.49 11.93
C LYS A 195 1.98 14.82 11.22
N SER A 196 0.80 15.41 11.36
CA SER A 196 0.43 16.62 10.65
C SER A 196 0.44 17.82 11.57
N GLU A 197 1.41 18.70 11.40
CA GLU A 197 1.51 19.95 12.17
C GLU A 197 0.28 20.85 12.00
N MET A 198 -0.41 20.75 10.86
CA MET A 198 -1.65 21.48 10.60
C MET A 198 -2.85 20.94 11.39
N ILE A 199 -2.87 19.64 11.74
CA ILE A 199 -4.03 18.99 12.35
C ILE A 199 -3.83 18.75 13.84
N THR A 200 -2.61 18.39 14.25
CA THR A 200 -2.27 18.05 15.63
C THR A 200 -2.71 19.11 16.65
N PRO A 201 -2.57 20.44 16.42
CA PRO A 201 -3.00 21.45 17.37
C PRO A 201 -4.51 21.45 17.65
N PHE A 202 -5.31 20.91 16.75
CA PHE A 202 -6.77 20.87 16.88
C PHE A 202 -7.29 19.57 17.50
N ILE A 203 -6.42 18.64 17.88
CA ILE A 203 -6.82 17.40 18.54
C ILE A 203 -7.07 17.70 20.01
N VAL A 204 -8.35 17.73 20.40
CA VAL A 204 -8.78 18.07 21.76
C VAL A 204 -9.16 16.84 22.59
N GLN A 205 -9.33 15.68 21.94
CA GLN A 205 -9.71 14.43 22.61
C GLN A 205 -8.93 13.23 22.08
N GLY A 206 -8.19 12.58 22.96
CA GLY A 206 -7.41 11.36 22.68
C GLY A 206 -6.01 11.63 22.12
N THR A 207 -5.24 10.55 21.90
CA THR A 207 -3.85 10.62 21.43
C THR A 207 -3.66 9.71 20.21
N PRO A 208 -3.31 10.24 19.02
CA PRO A 208 -3.14 9.46 17.79
C PRO A 208 -2.16 8.29 17.93
N GLU A 209 -1.05 8.52 18.62
CA GLU A 209 0.02 7.55 18.84
C GLU A 209 -0.47 6.32 19.63
N VAL A 210 -1.39 6.50 20.58
CA VAL A 210 -2.01 5.39 21.33
C VAL A 210 -2.84 4.51 20.41
N VAL A 211 -3.59 5.11 19.48
CA VAL A 211 -4.40 4.36 18.52
C VAL A 211 -3.52 3.61 17.53
N LEU A 212 -2.43 4.20 17.05
CA LEU A 212 -1.46 3.54 16.19
C LEU A 212 -0.79 2.35 16.87
N ALA A 213 -0.37 2.51 18.14
CA ALA A 213 0.17 1.41 18.93
C ALA A 213 -0.87 0.28 19.10
N ASN A 214 -2.14 0.61 19.25
CA ASN A 214 -3.21 -0.39 19.35
C ASN A 214 -3.57 -1.02 17.99
N ILE A 215 -3.46 -0.30 16.86
CA ILE A 215 -3.57 -0.88 15.51
C ILE A 215 -2.45 -1.88 15.28
N ARG A 216 -1.21 -1.55 15.69
CA ARG A 216 -0.08 -2.49 15.65
C ARG A 216 -0.41 -3.78 16.41
N LYS A 217 -0.91 -3.67 17.64
CA LYS A 217 -1.34 -4.83 18.45
C LYS A 217 -2.47 -5.61 17.77
N TRP A 218 -3.45 -4.91 17.22
CA TRP A 218 -4.58 -5.50 16.50
C TRP A 218 -4.14 -6.30 15.27
N LEU A 219 -3.18 -5.80 14.49
CA LEU A 219 -2.59 -6.53 13.36
C LEU A 219 -1.90 -7.81 13.84
N VAL A 220 -1.00 -7.72 14.82
CA VAL A 220 -0.29 -8.89 15.37
C VAL A 220 -1.28 -9.94 15.88
N GLN A 221 -2.27 -9.52 16.66
CA GLN A 221 -3.27 -10.41 17.23
C GLN A 221 -4.16 -11.05 16.15
N GLY A 222 -4.59 -10.28 15.14
CA GLY A 222 -5.43 -10.80 14.06
C GLY A 222 -4.72 -11.83 13.19
N PHE A 223 -3.42 -11.67 12.92
CA PHE A 223 -2.63 -12.72 12.25
C PHE A 223 -2.46 -13.95 13.15
N LYS A 224 -2.23 -13.75 14.45
CA LYS A 224 -2.13 -14.86 15.42
C LYS A 224 -3.41 -15.69 15.51
N GLU A 225 -4.58 -15.06 15.42
CA GLU A 225 -5.89 -15.75 15.36
C GLU A 225 -6.08 -16.60 14.11
N HIS A 226 -5.22 -16.42 13.10
CA HIS A 226 -5.16 -17.22 11.89
C HIS A 226 -3.89 -18.09 11.85
N ASP A 227 -3.33 -18.44 13.02
CA ASP A 227 -2.15 -19.29 13.19
C ASP A 227 -0.90 -18.79 12.41
N ARG A 228 -0.74 -17.47 12.33
CA ARG A 228 0.38 -16.82 11.64
C ARG A 228 1.07 -15.80 12.52
N GLU A 229 2.39 -15.70 12.35
CA GLU A 229 3.19 -14.66 12.97
C GLU A 229 3.55 -13.60 11.93
N VAL A 230 3.43 -12.33 12.33
CA VAL A 230 3.80 -11.19 11.50
C VAL A 230 4.56 -10.18 12.36
N VAL A 231 5.64 -9.63 11.83
CA VAL A 231 6.35 -8.52 12.46
C VAL A 231 5.67 -7.22 12.03
N VAL A 232 5.16 -6.47 13.00
CA VAL A 232 4.58 -5.15 12.74
C VAL A 232 5.48 -4.07 13.35
N GLU A 233 6.04 -3.24 12.49
CA GLU A 233 6.82 -2.07 12.85
C GLU A 233 5.96 -0.81 12.79
N LEU A 234 6.11 0.06 13.78
CA LEU A 234 5.51 1.39 13.77
C LEU A 234 6.63 2.42 13.74
N SER A 235 6.64 3.26 12.72
CA SER A 235 7.62 4.33 12.55
C SER A 235 6.94 5.67 12.32
N LEU A 236 7.59 6.76 12.72
CA LEU A 236 7.18 8.12 12.37
C LEU A 236 7.81 8.46 11.01
N ALA A 237 7.06 9.08 10.11
CA ALA A 237 7.63 9.69 8.92
C ALA A 237 8.58 10.81 9.34
N ALA A 238 9.80 10.80 8.79
CA ALA A 238 10.80 11.85 9.02
C ALA A 238 10.37 13.18 8.41
#